data_AF-A0A5J4V7R5-F1
#
_entry.id   AF-A0A5J4V7R5-F1
#
_cell.length_a   1.000
_cell.length_b   1.000
_cell.length_c   1.000
_cell.angle_alpha   90.00
_cell.angle_beta   90.00
_cell.angle_gamma   90.00
#
_symmetry.space_group_name_H-M   'P 1'
#
loop_
_entity.id
_entity.type
_entity.pdbx_description
1 polymer ?
#
loop_
_entity_poly.entity_id
_entity_poly.type
_entity_poly.pdbx_seq_one_letter_code
_entity_poly.pdbx_strand_id
1 'polypeptide(L)'
;IQFGNDPNSNSDKIDNQWLVGSTGNNCANPLGFVIVKAGQEGQADRRLQISADGNTLTFNVQLIARTGAAIGSVNYSQGNPILWDKNSTGTEGGFYSNGTTVFWRNHAQYFDPYYQEQ
;
A
#
# COMPACT_ATOMS: atom_id res chain seq x y z
N ILE A 1 13.02 29.85 -0.32
CA ILE A 1 11.75 29.20 0.07
C ILE A 1 10.71 30.30 0.24
N GLN A 2 9.56 30.18 -0.41
CA GLN A 2 8.41 31.09 -0.25
C GLN A 2 7.42 30.43 0.70
N PHE A 3 6.97 31.16 1.73
CA PHE A 3 6.13 30.62 2.82
C PHE A 3 4.72 31.23 2.88
N GLY A 4 4.30 31.99 1.86
CA GLY A 4 3.05 32.75 1.90
C GLY A 4 2.23 32.62 0.62
N ASN A 5 0.92 32.49 0.80
CA ASN A 5 -0.13 32.70 -0.19
C ASN A 5 -0.63 34.15 -0.08
N ASP A 6 -1.15 34.76 -1.16
CA ASP A 6 -1.89 36.02 -1.07
C ASP A 6 -3.14 35.78 -0.20
N PRO A 7 -3.36 36.55 0.88
CA PRO A 7 -4.56 36.41 1.72
C PRO A 7 -5.88 36.66 0.98
N ASN A 8 -5.83 37.20 -0.24
CA ASN A 8 -6.99 37.40 -1.12
C ASN A 8 -7.09 36.36 -2.25
N SER A 9 -6.12 35.44 -2.37
CA SER A 9 -6.15 34.35 -3.35
C SER A 9 -6.42 33.01 -2.66
N ASN A 10 -7.39 32.27 -3.20
CA ASN A 10 -7.66 30.88 -2.84
C ASN A 10 -7.06 29.89 -3.86
N SER A 11 -6.29 30.40 -4.83
CA SER A 11 -5.84 29.65 -6.01
C SER A 11 -4.33 29.71 -6.23
N ASP A 12 -3.58 30.50 -5.43
CA ASP A 12 -2.14 30.56 -5.63
C ASP A 12 -1.49 29.30 -5.10
N LYS A 13 -0.79 28.64 -6.01
CA LYS A 13 0.03 27.47 -5.74
C LYS A 13 1.47 27.85 -6.04
N ILE A 14 2.37 27.46 -5.14
CA ILE A 14 3.81 27.65 -5.39
C ILE A 14 4.19 26.62 -6.45
N ASP A 15 4.77 27.10 -7.55
CA ASP A 15 5.23 26.22 -8.60
C ASP A 15 6.15 25.13 -8.04
N ASN A 16 6.02 23.92 -8.56
CA ASN A 16 6.76 22.75 -8.13
C ASN A 16 6.54 22.28 -6.67
N GLN A 17 5.61 22.86 -5.91
CA GLN A 17 5.23 22.34 -4.59
C GLN A 17 4.32 21.10 -4.71
N TRP A 18 4.40 20.20 -3.73
CA TRP A 18 3.45 19.09 -3.60
C TRP A 18 2.18 19.55 -2.89
N LEU A 19 1.04 19.20 -3.48
CA LEU A 19 -0.30 19.40 -2.96
C LEU A 19 -0.87 18.06 -2.49
N VAL A 20 -1.65 18.10 -1.41
CA VAL A 20 -2.35 16.94 -0.84
C VAL A 20 -3.81 17.33 -0.63
N GLY A 21 -4.75 16.55 -1.18
CA GLY A 21 -6.17 16.85 -1.01
C GLY A 21 -7.06 16.17 -2.04
N SER A 22 -8.19 16.81 -2.37
CA SER A 22 -9.06 16.42 -3.48
C SER A 22 -8.93 17.44 -4.61
N THR A 23 -9.06 16.98 -5.86
CA THR A 23 -9.01 17.87 -7.03
C THR A 23 -10.31 18.65 -7.26
N GLY A 24 -11.35 18.38 -6.47
CA GLY A 24 -12.67 19.00 -6.62
C GLY A 24 -13.38 18.62 -7.93
N ASN A 25 -14.58 19.18 -8.11
CA ASN A 25 -15.62 18.65 -9.01
C ASN A 25 -15.27 18.64 -10.52
N ASN A 26 -14.21 19.34 -10.95
CA ASN A 26 -13.89 19.58 -12.36
C ASN A 26 -12.64 18.82 -12.85
N CYS A 27 -12.16 17.83 -12.10
CA CYS A 27 -10.93 17.12 -12.41
C CYS A 27 -11.15 15.60 -12.47
N ALA A 28 -10.14 14.86 -12.93
CA ALA A 28 -10.24 13.43 -13.18
C ALA A 28 -10.49 12.54 -11.94
N ASN A 29 -10.51 13.09 -10.71
CA ASN A 29 -10.84 12.36 -9.48
C ASN A 29 -11.54 13.28 -8.47
N PRO A 30 -12.78 13.72 -8.76
CA PRO A 30 -13.35 14.91 -8.14
C PRO A 30 -13.63 14.79 -6.64
N LEU A 31 -13.70 13.57 -6.12
CA LEU A 31 -14.02 13.25 -4.73
C LEU A 31 -12.98 12.35 -4.06
N GLY A 32 -11.91 11.98 -4.77
CA GLY A 32 -10.89 11.09 -4.20
C GLY A 32 -9.67 11.85 -3.69
N PHE A 33 -8.80 11.13 -2.99
CA PHE A 33 -7.56 11.68 -2.44
C PHE A 33 -6.44 11.66 -3.49
N VAL A 34 -5.68 12.75 -3.59
CA VAL A 34 -4.53 12.88 -4.47
C VAL A 34 -3.34 13.52 -3.76
N ILE A 35 -2.15 13.10 -4.17
CA ILE A 35 -0.89 13.82 -3.96
C ILE A 35 -0.34 14.14 -5.35
N VAL A 36 -0.18 15.43 -5.63
CA VAL A 36 0.10 15.93 -6.99
C VAL A 36 0.96 17.19 -6.93
N LYS A 37 1.73 17.47 -7.97
CA LYS A 37 2.44 18.76 -8.07
C LYS A 37 1.47 19.87 -8.43
N ALA A 38 1.69 21.05 -7.85
CA ALA A 38 1.01 22.27 -8.24
C ALA A 38 1.04 22.46 -9.77
N GLY A 39 -0.11 22.74 -10.38
CA GLY A 39 -0.25 22.89 -11.83
C GLY A 39 -0.64 21.63 -12.58
N GLN A 40 -0.66 20.48 -11.91
CA GLN A 40 -0.93 19.17 -12.54
C GLN A 40 -2.18 18.49 -12.01
N GLU A 41 -3.05 19.21 -11.29
CA GLU A 41 -4.20 18.64 -10.57
C GLU A 41 -5.20 17.94 -11.52
N GLY A 42 -5.35 18.49 -12.73
CA GLY A 42 -6.17 17.91 -13.80
C GLY A 42 -5.53 16.75 -14.58
N GLN A 43 -4.24 16.46 -14.36
CA GLN A 43 -3.49 15.44 -15.08
C GLN A 43 -3.52 14.11 -14.30
N ALA A 44 -4.33 13.16 -14.75
CA ALA A 44 -4.52 11.87 -14.07
C ALA A 44 -3.26 10.99 -14.06
N ASP A 45 -2.32 11.23 -14.98
CA ASP A 45 -1.08 10.50 -15.20
C ASP A 45 0.13 11.08 -14.46
N ARG A 46 -0.07 12.07 -13.58
CA ARG A 46 1.02 12.77 -12.85
C ARG A 46 0.75 12.89 -11.35
N ARG A 47 0.07 11.91 -10.76
CA ARG A 47 -0.34 11.92 -9.35
C ARG A 47 -0.32 10.54 -8.71
N LEU A 48 -0.17 10.53 -7.39
CA LEU A 48 -0.55 9.42 -6.53
C LEU A 48 -2.03 9.62 -6.15
N GLN A 49 -2.87 8.63 -6.37
CA GLN A 49 -4.32 8.78 -6.26
C GLN A 49 -4.97 7.59 -5.57
N ILE A 50 -5.90 7.86 -4.66
CA ILE A 50 -6.95 6.92 -4.23
C ILE A 50 -8.24 7.28 -4.98
N SER A 51 -8.88 6.28 -5.59
CA SER A 51 -10.17 6.46 -6.27
C SER A 51 -11.25 6.98 -5.33
N ALA A 52 -12.27 7.64 -5.88
CA ALA A 52 -13.37 8.22 -5.10
C ALA A 52 -14.14 7.17 -4.25
N ASP A 53 -14.16 5.91 -4.68
CA ASP A 53 -14.75 4.79 -3.93
C ASP A 53 -13.81 4.17 -2.89
N GLY A 54 -12.57 4.65 -2.78
CA GLY A 54 -11.56 4.16 -1.84
C GLY A 54 -10.91 2.83 -2.21
N ASN A 55 -11.26 2.21 -3.34
CA ASN A 55 -10.86 0.82 -3.64
C ASN A 55 -9.56 0.68 -4.42
N THR A 56 -9.06 1.74 -5.05
CA THR A 56 -7.93 1.67 -5.98
C THR A 56 -6.90 2.75 -5.65
N LEU A 57 -5.64 2.34 -5.51
CA LEU A 57 -4.46 3.21 -5.37
C LEU A 57 -3.61 3.13 -6.64
N THR A 58 -3.31 4.27 -7.25
CA THR A 58 -2.50 4.37 -8.48
C THR A 58 -1.40 5.43 -8.39
N PHE A 59 -0.32 5.23 -9.13
CA PHE A 59 0.70 6.26 -9.38
C PHE A 59 0.93 6.39 -10.89
N ASN A 60 0.73 7.59 -11.43
CA ASN A 60 0.83 7.86 -12.88
C ASN A 60 0.03 6.84 -13.72
N VAL A 61 -1.25 6.62 -13.34
CA VAL A 61 -2.16 5.61 -13.92
C VAL A 61 -1.77 4.15 -13.65
N GLN A 62 -0.58 3.85 -13.14
CA GLN A 62 -0.19 2.47 -12.82
C GLN A 62 -0.83 2.02 -11.50
N LEU A 63 -1.40 0.82 -11.50
CA LEU A 63 -2.02 0.21 -10.33
C LEU A 63 -0.96 -0.15 -9.29
N ILE A 64 -1.10 0.37 -8.07
CA ILE A 64 -0.31 -0.04 -6.92
C ILE A 64 -1.08 -1.07 -6.10
N ALA A 65 -2.33 -0.75 -5.78
CA ALA A 65 -3.16 -1.61 -4.95
C ALA A 65 -4.64 -1.50 -5.34
N ARG A 66 -5.37 -2.60 -5.20
CA ARG A 66 -6.82 -2.63 -5.36
C ARG A 66 -7.45 -3.68 -4.45
N THR A 67 -8.62 -3.37 -3.90
CA THR A 67 -9.44 -4.33 -3.14
C THR A 67 -9.68 -5.59 -3.97
N GLY A 68 -9.28 -6.75 -3.45
CA GLY A 68 -9.41 -8.05 -4.14
C GLY A 68 -8.39 -8.33 -5.24
N ALA A 69 -7.34 -7.51 -5.39
CA ALA A 69 -6.26 -7.81 -6.34
C ALA A 69 -5.39 -8.97 -5.87
N ALA A 70 -4.99 -9.86 -6.78
CA ALA A 70 -4.14 -11.01 -6.46
C ALA A 70 -2.70 -10.62 -6.07
N ILE A 71 -2.25 -9.42 -6.46
CA ILE A 71 -0.92 -8.88 -6.18
C ILE A 71 -1.10 -7.40 -5.78
N GLY A 72 -0.47 -6.98 -4.67
CA GLY A 72 -0.54 -5.60 -4.18
C GLY A 72 -1.84 -5.23 -3.44
N SER A 73 -2.69 -6.18 -3.02
CA SER A 73 -3.84 -5.87 -2.17
C SER A 73 -3.40 -5.40 -0.78
N VAL A 74 -3.99 -4.31 -0.29
CA VAL A 74 -4.00 -3.99 1.14
C VAL A 74 -4.93 -5.01 1.80
N ASN A 75 -4.37 -6.09 2.33
CA ASN A 75 -5.17 -7.12 2.97
C ASN A 75 -5.75 -6.57 4.28
N TYR A 76 -7.08 -6.47 4.35
CA TYR A 76 -7.80 -6.17 5.58
C TYR A 76 -7.52 -7.29 6.59
N SER A 77 -6.76 -7.00 7.65
CA SER A 77 -6.22 -8.00 8.58
C SER A 77 -7.08 -8.19 9.83
N GLN A 78 -8.38 -7.89 9.78
CA GLN A 78 -9.22 -8.00 10.98
C GLN A 78 -9.35 -9.49 11.37
N GLY A 79 -8.75 -9.86 12.50
CA GLY A 79 -8.64 -11.24 12.97
C GLY A 79 -7.40 -12.03 12.50
N ASN A 80 -6.57 -11.45 11.62
CA ASN A 80 -5.32 -12.07 11.16
C ASN A 80 -4.11 -11.27 11.66
N PRO A 81 -3.14 -11.90 12.35
CA PRO A 81 -1.87 -11.23 12.63
C PRO A 81 -1.21 -10.82 11.31
N ILE A 82 -0.88 -9.53 11.18
CA ILE A 82 -0.20 -8.95 10.02
C ILE A 82 1.18 -9.60 9.93
N LEU A 83 1.35 -10.56 9.04
CA LEU A 83 2.67 -11.11 8.71
C LEU A 83 3.33 -10.15 7.71
N TRP A 84 4.36 -9.42 8.14
CA TRP A 84 5.14 -8.50 7.29
C TRP A 84 6.08 -9.20 6.30
N ASP A 85 6.05 -10.53 6.23
CA ASP A 85 6.93 -11.32 5.38
C ASP A 85 6.14 -12.18 4.39
N LYS A 86 6.83 -12.66 3.35
CA LYS A 86 6.29 -13.51 2.30
C LYS A 86 5.83 -14.84 2.90
N ASN A 87 4.59 -15.24 2.62
CA ASN A 87 4.13 -16.61 2.90
C ASN A 87 5.04 -17.59 2.14
N SER A 88 5.88 -18.34 2.87
CA SER A 88 6.81 -19.29 2.27
C SER A 88 6.07 -20.58 1.91
N THR A 89 6.02 -20.89 0.61
CA THR A 89 5.60 -22.20 0.11
C THR A 89 6.74 -23.22 0.10
N GLY A 90 7.96 -22.80 0.47
CA GLY A 90 9.16 -23.64 0.52
C GLY A 90 9.35 -24.32 1.88
N THR A 91 10.21 -25.34 1.91
CA THR A 91 10.55 -26.15 3.11
C THR A 91 11.58 -25.49 4.03
N GLU A 92 12.08 -24.31 3.67
CA GLU A 92 13.05 -23.56 4.48
C GLU A 92 12.32 -22.75 5.56
N GLY A 93 12.79 -22.86 6.80
CA GLY A 93 12.11 -22.41 8.03
C GLY A 93 11.48 -21.01 7.94
N GLY A 94 10.27 -20.90 8.46
CA GLY A 94 9.48 -19.67 8.45
C GLY A 94 8.18 -19.78 9.23
N PHE A 95 7.47 -18.66 9.33
CA PHE A 95 6.16 -18.58 9.98
C PHE A 95 5.08 -19.22 9.11
N TYR A 96 4.22 -20.03 9.72
CA TYR A 96 2.99 -20.57 9.12
C TYR A 96 1.79 -20.09 9.94
N SER A 97 0.70 -19.67 9.31
CA SER A 97 -0.55 -19.36 10.00
C SER A 97 -1.71 -20.18 9.42
N ASN A 98 -2.63 -20.60 10.29
CA ASN A 98 -3.87 -21.30 9.89
C ASN A 98 -5.10 -20.39 9.95
N GLY A 99 -4.90 -19.08 9.91
CA GLY A 99 -5.95 -18.05 10.08
C GLY A 99 -6.25 -17.68 11.53
N THR A 100 -5.93 -18.52 12.52
CA THR A 100 -6.20 -18.23 13.95
C THR A 100 -4.92 -18.12 14.78
N THR A 101 -3.92 -18.95 14.45
CA THR A 101 -2.67 -19.06 15.22
C THR A 101 -1.47 -18.97 14.29
N VAL A 102 -0.40 -18.33 14.75
CA VAL A 102 0.92 -18.30 14.07
C VAL A 102 1.84 -19.33 14.71
N PHE A 103 2.46 -20.15 13.87
CA PHE A 103 3.40 -21.20 14.25
C PHE A 103 4.79 -20.84 13.72
N TRP A 104 5.81 -21.03 14.55
CA TRP A 104 7.20 -21.14 14.10
C TRP A 104 7.46 -22.61 13.75
N ARG A 105 7.76 -22.92 12.48
CA ARG A 105 8.20 -24.26 12.10
C ARG A 105 9.72 -24.30 12.12
N ASN A 106 10.30 -24.93 13.15
CA ASN A 106 11.72 -25.27 13.15
C ASN A 106 11.99 -26.46 12.20
N HIS A 107 13.25 -26.65 11.84
CA HIS A 107 13.68 -27.80 11.04
C HIS A 107 13.36 -29.10 11.82
N ALA A 108 12.70 -30.06 11.16
CA ALA A 108 12.51 -31.38 11.74
C ALA A 108 13.89 -32.02 11.95
N GLN A 109 14.26 -32.25 13.22
CA GLN A 109 15.43 -33.06 13.52
C GLN A 109 15.12 -34.50 13.10
N TYR A 110 15.94 -35.03 12.19
CA TYR A 110 15.85 -36.42 11.77
C TYR A 110 16.16 -37.29 13.00
N PHE A 111 15.15 -37.96 13.55
CA PHE A 111 15.39 -39.05 14.48
C PHE A 111 15.92 -40.21 13.65
N ASP A 112 17.19 -40.57 13.81
CA ASP A 112 17.73 -41.80 13.24
C ASP A 112 17.16 -42.98 14.06
N PRO A 113 16.29 -43.82 13.48
CA PRO A 113 15.71 -44.95 14.20
C PRO A 113 16.76 -46.03 14.54
N TYR A 114 17.99 -45.91 14.05
CA TYR A 114 19.09 -46.86 14.29
C TYR A 114 20.16 -46.37 15.26
N TYR A 115 19.98 -45.23 15.93
CA TYR A 115 20.94 -44.74 16.91
C TYR A 115 20.94 -45.65 18.16
N GLN A 116 22.02 -46.41 18.37
CA GLN A 116 22.29 -47.12 19.63
C GLN A 116 23.44 -46.42 20.35
N GLU A 117 23.20 -45.99 21.59
CA GLU A 117 24.23 -45.45 22.47
C GLU A 117 25.26 -46.55 22.78
N GLN A 118 26.56 -46.25 22.56
CA GLN A 118 27.68 -47.13 22.93
C GLN A 118 28.01 -47.00 24.42
#